data_AF-A0A1V5ZV20-F1
#
_entry.id   AF-A0A1V5ZV20-F1
#
_cell.length_a   1.000
_cell.length_b   1.000
_cell.length_c   1.000
_cell.angle_alpha   90.00
_cell.angle_beta   90.00
_cell.angle_gamma   90.00
#
_symmetry.space_group_name_H-M   'P 1'
#
loop_
_entity.id
_entity.type
_entity.pdbx_description
1 polymer ?
#
loop_
_entity_poly.entity_id
_entity_poly.type
_entity_poly.pdbx_seq_one_letter_code
_entity_poly.pdbx_strand_id
1 'polypeptide(L)' 'MGKTKKSIKKRFKVTKNKKLLCQKSGQDHFNSREPGKVTRNKKKYKKIPKEFLKTVRQVI' A
#
# COMPACT_ATOMS: atom_id res chain seq x y z
N MET A 1 5.29 -22.15 9.66
CA MET A 1 5.38 -20.67 9.81
C MET A 1 6.70 -20.20 9.22
N GLY A 2 6.64 -19.37 8.18
CA GLY A 2 7.84 -18.86 7.50
C GLY A 2 8.33 -17.54 8.10
N LYS A 3 9.58 -17.16 7.82
CA LYS A 3 10.12 -15.85 8.20
C LYS A 3 9.32 -14.74 7.50
N THR A 4 8.89 -13.73 8.25
CA THR A 4 8.25 -12.53 7.69
C THR A 4 9.16 -11.84 6.69
N LYS A 5 8.65 -11.51 5.49
CA LYS A 5 9.40 -10.67 4.55
C LYS A 5 9.36 -9.22 5.03
N LYS A 6 10.47 -8.75 5.60
CA LYS A 6 10.63 -7.39 6.15
C LYS A 6 10.27 -6.30 5.13
N SER A 7 10.60 -6.48 3.85
CA SER A 7 10.28 -5.53 2.78
C SER A 7 8.78 -5.30 2.59
N ILE A 8 7.98 -6.38 2.70
CA ILE A 8 6.52 -6.33 2.58
C ILE A 8 5.92 -5.71 3.84
N LYS A 9 6.37 -6.13 5.02
CA LYS A 9 5.92 -5.55 6.30
C LYS A 9 6.13 -4.03 6.39
N LYS A 10 7.21 -3.50 5.80
CA LYS A 10 7.47 -2.05 5.75
C LYS A 10 6.53 -1.28 4.82
N ARG A 11 5.97 -1.92 3.79
CA ARG A 11 5.14 -1.28 2.75
C ARG A 11 3.64 -1.36 3.03
N PHE A 12 3.21 -2.29 3.88
CA PHE A 12 1.81 -2.52 4.20
C PHE A 12 1.52 -2.27 5.68
N LYS A 13 0.46 -1.49 5.95
CA LYS A 13 -0.02 -1.22 7.31
C LYS A 13 -1.25 -2.07 7.60
N VAL A 14 -1.22 -2.79 8.72
CA VAL A 14 -2.38 -3.49 9.27
C VAL A 14 -3.08 -2.55 10.26
N THR A 15 -4.36 -2.27 10.03
CA THR A 15 -5.19 -1.46 10.96
C THR A 15 -5.74 -2.32 12.09
N LYS A 16 -6.25 -1.68 13.16
CA LYS A 16 -6.94 -2.37 14.27
C LYS A 16 -8.06 -3.31 13.78
N ASN A 17 -8.78 -2.89 12.74
CA ASN A 17 -9.86 -3.69 12.14
C ASN A 17 -9.35 -4.68 11.06
N LYS A 18 -8.06 -5.06 11.11
CA LYS A 18 -7.40 -6.03 10.21
C LYS A 18 -7.47 -5.69 8.71
N LYS A 19 -7.76 -4.42 8.36
CA LYS A 19 -7.65 -3.93 6.98
C LYS A 19 -6.18 -3.70 6.65
N LEU A 20 -5.76 -4.14 5.47
CA LEU A 20 -4.44 -3.86 4.91
C LEU A 20 -4.49 -2.60 4.05
N LEU A 21 -3.56 -1.70 4.31
CA LEU A 21 -3.42 -0.43 3.60
C LEU A 21 -2.05 -0.33 2.93
N CYS A 22 -2.01 0.28 1.75
CA CYS A 22 -0.79 0.63 1.03
C CYS A 22 -0.89 2.06 0.47
N GLN A 23 0.26 2.70 0.26
CA GLN A 23 0.33 3.93 -0.52
C GLN A 23 0.16 3.60 -2.01
N LYS A 24 -0.37 4.52 -2.80
CA LYS A 24 -0.45 4.34 -4.26
C LYS A 24 0.94 4.56 -4.87
N SER A 25 1.29 3.75 -5.86
CA SER A 25 2.52 3.90 -6.63
C SER A 25 2.54 5.17 -7.49
N GLY A 26 3.73 5.55 -7.94
CA GLY A 26 3.94 6.67 -8.86
C GLY A 26 3.80 8.04 -8.20
N GLN A 27 4.24 8.16 -6.94
CA GLN A 27 4.35 9.43 -6.22
C GLN A 27 5.79 9.92 -6.06
N ASP A 28 6.78 9.10 -6.41
CA ASP A 28 8.16 9.40 -6.05
C ASP A 28 8.76 10.48 -6.97
N HIS A 29 8.40 10.49 -8.26
CA HIS A 29 8.93 11.42 -9.27
C HIS A 29 7.84 11.99 -10.20
N PHE A 30 8.18 13.02 -10.98
CA PHE A 30 7.36 13.65 -12.03
C PHE A 30 5.98 14.18 -11.59
N ASN A 31 5.76 14.39 -10.29
CA ASN A 31 4.48 14.92 -9.77
C ASN A 31 4.12 16.31 -10.32
N SER A 32 5.10 17.10 -10.75
CA SER A 32 4.88 18.43 -11.34
C SER A 32 4.08 18.40 -12.66
N ARG A 33 4.08 17.26 -13.35
CA ARG A 33 3.31 17.05 -14.59
C ARG A 33 1.88 16.61 -14.33
N GLU A 34 1.54 16.24 -13.10
CA GLU A 34 0.23 15.72 -12.76
C GLU A 34 -0.69 16.80 -12.16
N PRO A 35 -1.99 16.77 -12.47
CA PRO A 35 -2.93 17.71 -11.88
C PRO A 35 -3.07 17.46 -10.38
N GLY A 36 -3.30 18.52 -9.60
CA GLY A 36 -3.40 18.45 -8.13
C GLY A 36 -4.46 17.47 -7.61
N LYS A 37 -5.52 17.19 -8.39
CA LYS A 37 -6.51 16.14 -8.07
C LYS A 37 -5.87 14.75 -8.02
N VAL A 38 -4.97 14.44 -8.96
CA VAL A 38 -4.31 13.12 -9.05
C VAL A 38 -3.28 12.96 -7.94
N THR A 39 -2.45 13.97 -7.69
CA THR A 39 -1.42 13.93 -6.63
C THR A 39 -2.05 13.76 -5.24
N ARG A 40 -3.12 14.51 -4.94
CA ARG A 40 -3.92 14.35 -3.69
C ARG A 40 -4.51 12.95 -3.56
N ASN A 41 -4.99 12.38 -4.66
CA ASN A 41 -5.57 11.03 -4.67
C ASN A 41 -4.54 9.93 -4.42
N LYS A 42 -3.27 10.14 -4.78
CA LYS A 42 -2.22 9.15 -4.54
C LYS A 42 -1.66 9.21 -3.10
N LYS A 43 -1.69 10.38 -2.44
CA LYS A 43 -1.06 10.64 -1.12
C LYS A 43 -1.68 9.85 0.03
N LYS A 44 -2.98 9.53 -0.05
CA LYS A 44 -3.67 8.81 1.02
C LYS A 44 -3.39 7.31 0.94
N TYR A 45 -3.23 6.67 2.10
CA TYR A 45 -3.24 5.21 2.21
C TYR A 45 -4.58 4.65 1.72
N LYS A 46 -4.52 3.66 0.85
CA LYS A 46 -5.69 3.00 0.25
C LYS A 46 -5.75 1.54 0.66
N LYS A 47 -6.97 1.02 0.68
CA LYS A 47 -7.21 -0.40 0.88
C LYS A 47 -6.66 -1.16 -0.32
N ILE A 48 -5.99 -2.27 -0.05
CA ILE A 48 -5.53 -3.19 -1.09
C ILE A 48 -6.75 -3.88 -1.75
N PRO A 49 -6.70 -4.15 -3.06
CA PRO A 49 -7.70 -4.99 -3.73
C PRO A 49 -7.84 -6.36 -3.07
N LYS A 50 -9.02 -6.99 -3.22
CA LYS A 50 -9.37 -8.22 -2.48
C LYS A 50 -8.48 -9.41 -2.87
N GLU A 51 -8.05 -9.42 -4.12
CA GLU A 51 -7.28 -10.47 -4.78
C GLU A 51 -5.92 -10.67 -4.08
N PHE A 52 -5.27 -9.57 -3.68
CA PHE A 52 -3.95 -9.60 -3.05
C PHE A 52 -4.00 -9.84 -1.54
N LEU A 53 -5.17 -9.82 -0.90
CA LEU A 53 -5.28 -9.91 0.56
C LEU A 53 -4.73 -11.23 1.10
N LYS A 54 -5.00 -12.36 0.43
CA LYS A 54 -4.55 -13.68 0.87
C LYS A 54 -3.03 -13.79 0.78
N THR A 55 -2.46 -13.36 -0.34
CA THR A 55 -1.02 -13.40 -0.60
C THR A 55 -0.25 -12.52 0.37
N VAL A 56 -0.70 -11.29 0.62
CA VAL A 56 0.00 -10.37 1.52
C VAL A 56 -0.04 -10.86 2.97
N ARG A 57 -1.17 -11.42 3.42
CA ARG A 57 -1.29 -11.98 4.78
C ARG A 57 -0.40 -13.20 5.03
N GLN A 58 -0.13 -14.00 4.01
CA GLN A 58 0.70 -15.18 4.16
C GLN A 58 2.18 -14.84 4.43
N VAL A 59 2.61 -13.64 4.01
CA VAL A 59 4.03 -13.28 3.90
C VAL A 59 4.46 -12.23 4.96
N ILE A 60 3.49 -11.55 5.57
CA ILE A 60 3.67 -10.67 6.73
C ILE A 60 3.64 -11.51 8.00
#